data_AF-A0A1A8D578-F1
#
_entry.id   AF-A0A1A8D578-F1
#
_cell.length_a   1.000
_cell.length_b   1.000
_cell.length_c   1.000
_cell.angle_alpha   90.00
_cell.angle_beta   90.00
_cell.angle_gamma   90.00
#
_symmetry.space_group_name_H-M   'P 1'
#
loop_
_entity.id
_entity.type
_entity.pdbx_description
1 polymer ?
#
loop_
_entity_poly.entity_id
_entity_poly.type
_entity_poly.pdbx_seq_one_letter_code
_entity_poly.pdbx_strand_id
1 'polypeptide(L)'
;GFEGLVKNLMSELPDGLVTYNCPVRCVHWSDAEKNKTSAVVECENGERIPADHIIVTVPLGYLKRHHSTLFRPPLPLHKLHTIQRLGFGTNNKIFVEFDAPWWDADCEVIHLIWEDEDAMVDQVPDLQRSWIKKLIGFTVLKPTERYGHLLCGWIAGHESEYMETLSELEVMRDVTQVIRRFTGEL
;
A
#
# COMPACT_ATOMS: atom_id res chain seq x y z
N GLY A 1 -7.16 -4.29 -15.42
CA GLY A 1 -6.37 -4.26 -14.18
C GLY A 1 -6.82 -5.37 -13.25
N PHE A 2 -6.04 -5.67 -12.21
CA PHE A 2 -6.33 -6.76 -11.25
C PHE A 2 -7.69 -6.67 -10.55
N GLU A 3 -8.27 -5.47 -10.45
CA GLU A 3 -9.63 -5.28 -9.91
C GLU A 3 -10.69 -6.13 -10.64
N GLY A 4 -10.51 -6.40 -11.94
CA GLY A 4 -11.44 -7.25 -12.70
C GLY A 4 -11.48 -8.69 -12.18
N LEU A 5 -10.36 -9.22 -11.69
CA LEU A 5 -10.32 -10.54 -11.06
C LEU A 5 -11.10 -10.56 -9.75
N VAL A 6 -10.92 -9.53 -8.92
CA VAL A 6 -11.66 -9.37 -7.66
C VAL A 6 -13.16 -9.26 -7.95
N LYS A 7 -13.55 -8.46 -8.95
CA LYS A 7 -14.96 -8.34 -9.38
C LYS A 7 -15.54 -9.68 -9.82
N ASN A 8 -14.79 -10.47 -10.59
CA ASN A 8 -15.24 -11.80 -11.01
C ASN A 8 -15.42 -12.74 -9.82
N LEU A 9 -14.46 -12.82 -8.90
CA LEU A 9 -14.59 -13.64 -7.68
C LEU A 9 -15.77 -13.19 -6.82
N MET A 10 -15.99 -11.89 -6.69
CA MET A 10 -17.13 -11.32 -5.96
C MET A 10 -18.47 -11.67 -6.62
N SER A 11 -18.52 -11.78 -7.95
CA SER A 11 -19.75 -12.14 -8.67
C SER A 11 -20.19 -13.59 -8.47
N GLU A 12 -19.31 -14.45 -7.97
CA GLU A 12 -19.63 -15.84 -7.62
C GLU A 12 -20.24 -15.98 -6.22
N LEU A 13 -20.23 -14.91 -5.41
CA LEU A 13 -20.78 -14.91 -4.07
C LEU A 13 -22.29 -14.56 -4.09
N PRO A 14 -23.10 -15.14 -3.18
CA PRO A 14 -24.48 -14.72 -3.00
C PRO A 14 -24.62 -13.23 -2.69
N ASP A 15 -25.72 -12.64 -3.18
CA ASP A 15 -26.06 -11.24 -2.90
C ASP A 15 -26.16 -10.97 -1.40
N GLY A 16 -25.59 -9.84 -0.96
CA GLY A 16 -25.61 -9.42 0.43
C GLY A 16 -24.62 -10.13 1.35
N LEU A 17 -23.77 -11.04 0.83
CA LEU A 17 -22.76 -11.72 1.64
C LEU A 17 -21.63 -10.79 2.10
N VAL A 18 -21.29 -9.77 1.30
CA VAL A 18 -20.21 -8.82 1.61
C VAL A 18 -20.80 -7.46 1.99
N THR A 19 -20.48 -7.03 3.20
CA THR A 19 -20.89 -5.74 3.75
C THR A 19 -19.74 -4.75 3.68
N TYR A 20 -19.92 -3.67 2.91
CA TYR A 20 -18.98 -2.56 2.84
C TYR A 20 -19.26 -1.50 3.92
N ASN A 21 -18.30 -0.62 4.18
CA ASN A 21 -18.42 0.47 5.15
C ASN A 21 -18.82 0.00 6.56
N CYS A 22 -18.42 -1.22 6.94
CA CYS A 22 -18.65 -1.78 8.26
C CYS A 22 -17.30 -2.17 8.88
N PRO A 23 -16.50 -1.20 9.38
CA PRO A 23 -15.22 -1.49 10.00
C PRO A 23 -15.43 -2.29 11.30
N VAL A 24 -14.64 -3.36 11.46
CA VAL A 24 -14.62 -4.16 12.69
C VAL A 24 -13.81 -3.42 13.74
N ARG A 25 -14.42 -3.20 14.91
CA ARG A 25 -13.81 -2.56 16.07
C ARG A 25 -13.10 -3.57 16.97
N CYS A 26 -13.75 -4.70 17.24
CA CYS A 26 -13.24 -5.71 18.18
C CYS A 26 -13.81 -7.10 17.88
N VAL A 27 -12.95 -8.12 17.99
CA VAL A 27 -13.29 -9.54 17.90
C VAL A 27 -13.26 -10.14 19.31
N HIS A 28 -14.44 -10.51 19.81
CA HIS A 28 -14.63 -11.18 21.09
C HIS A 28 -14.65 -12.71 20.86
N TRP A 29 -13.55 -13.41 21.10
CA TRP A 29 -13.38 -14.81 20.65
C TRP A 29 -13.27 -15.86 21.75
N SER A 30 -13.25 -15.44 23.02
CA SER A 30 -13.29 -16.36 24.17
C SER A 30 -14.00 -15.68 25.34
N ASP A 31 -15.08 -16.27 25.82
CA ASP A 31 -15.79 -15.84 27.01
C ASP A 31 -15.57 -16.88 28.12
N ALA A 32 -14.52 -16.67 28.92
CA ALA A 32 -14.15 -17.56 30.02
C ALA A 32 -15.24 -17.70 31.09
N GLU A 33 -16.21 -16.77 31.15
CA GLU A 33 -17.21 -16.74 32.22
C GLU A 33 -18.54 -17.43 31.87
N LYS A 34 -18.80 -17.79 30.60
CA LYS A 34 -20.16 -18.16 30.16
C LYS A 34 -20.37 -19.52 29.49
N ASN A 35 -19.36 -20.38 29.35
CA ASN A 35 -19.52 -21.66 28.61
C ASN A 35 -20.20 -21.47 27.23
N LYS A 36 -20.14 -20.26 26.65
CA LYS A 36 -20.68 -19.94 25.33
C LYS A 36 -19.54 -19.97 24.34
N THR A 37 -19.66 -20.86 23.37
CA THR A 37 -18.65 -21.15 22.33
C THR A 37 -18.70 -20.18 21.14
N SER A 38 -19.67 -19.27 21.08
CA SER A 38 -19.85 -18.39 19.93
C SER A 38 -19.09 -17.07 20.11
N ALA A 39 -18.18 -16.79 19.17
CA ALA A 39 -17.45 -15.54 19.10
C ALA A 39 -18.38 -14.40 18.60
N VAL A 40 -18.01 -13.15 18.87
CA VAL A 40 -18.77 -11.98 18.45
C VAL A 40 -17.85 -10.97 17.78
N VAL A 41 -18.20 -10.55 16.58
CA VAL A 41 -17.61 -9.40 15.90
C VAL A 41 -18.38 -8.16 16.31
N GLU A 42 -17.68 -7.15 16.81
CA GLU A 42 -18.22 -5.85 17.13
C GLU A 42 -17.71 -4.81 16.14
N CYS A 43 -18.62 -4.12 15.47
CA CYS A 43 -18.31 -3.13 14.45
C CYS A 43 -18.28 -1.71 15.05
N GLU A 44 -17.70 -0.74 14.34
CA GLU A 44 -17.58 0.65 14.81
C GLU A 44 -18.93 1.34 15.02
N ASN A 45 -19.94 0.95 14.24
CA ASN A 45 -21.33 1.42 14.37
C ASN A 45 -22.06 0.82 15.59
N GLY A 46 -21.41 -0.03 16.39
CA GLY A 46 -21.98 -0.71 17.55
C GLY A 46 -22.71 -2.03 17.24
N GLU A 47 -22.80 -2.41 15.96
CA GLU A 47 -23.37 -3.69 15.55
C GLU A 47 -22.56 -4.87 16.11
N ARG A 48 -23.27 -5.93 16.53
CA ARG A 48 -22.67 -7.14 17.10
C ARG A 48 -23.15 -8.36 16.33
N ILE A 49 -22.20 -9.05 15.70
CA ILE A 49 -22.45 -10.18 14.81
C ILE A 49 -21.90 -11.46 15.47
N PRO A 50 -22.75 -12.36 15.97
CA PRO A 50 -22.31 -13.64 16.52
C PRO A 50 -21.85 -14.57 15.38
N ALA A 51 -20.80 -15.36 15.63
CA ALA A 51 -20.25 -16.31 14.68
C ALA A 51 -19.57 -17.49 15.39
N ASP A 52 -19.64 -18.67 14.80
CA ASP A 52 -18.87 -19.84 15.29
C ASP A 52 -17.40 -19.75 14.89
N HIS A 53 -17.11 -19.09 13.77
CA HIS A 53 -15.77 -18.93 13.22
C HIS A 53 -15.56 -17.51 12.68
N ILE A 54 -14.36 -16.98 12.88
CA ILE A 54 -13.96 -15.66 12.39
C ILE A 54 -12.61 -15.81 11.68
N ILE A 55 -12.57 -15.46 10.39
CA ILE A 55 -11.35 -15.41 9.60
C ILE A 55 -10.92 -13.95 9.48
N VAL A 56 -9.73 -13.63 9.99
CA VAL A 56 -9.20 -12.27 9.96
C VAL A 56 -8.14 -12.16 8.87
N THR A 57 -8.43 -11.37 7.84
CA THR A 57 -7.56 -11.13 6.68
C THR A 57 -7.08 -9.68 6.59
N VAL A 58 -7.12 -8.93 7.71
CA VAL A 58 -6.62 -7.56 7.74
C VAL A 58 -5.10 -7.52 7.49
N PRO A 59 -4.57 -6.44 6.88
CA PRO A 59 -3.14 -6.33 6.61
C PRO A 59 -2.29 -6.41 7.89
N LEU A 60 -1.06 -6.92 7.77
CA LEU A 60 -0.11 -6.98 8.89
C LEU A 60 0.16 -5.59 9.51
N GLY A 61 0.27 -4.54 8.70
CA GLY A 61 0.41 -3.16 9.20
C GLY A 61 -0.74 -2.73 10.11
N TYR A 62 -1.98 -3.14 9.78
CA TYR A 62 -3.14 -2.89 10.63
C TYR A 62 -3.04 -3.69 11.94
N LEU A 63 -2.66 -4.97 11.88
CA LEU A 63 -2.43 -5.78 13.08
C LEU A 63 -1.35 -5.17 13.98
N LYS A 64 -0.21 -4.73 13.42
CA LYS A 64 0.86 -4.07 14.19
C LYS A 64 0.36 -2.87 14.99
N ARG A 65 -0.54 -2.06 14.41
CA ARG A 65 -1.10 -0.87 15.08
C ARG A 65 -2.25 -1.18 16.03
N HIS A 66 -3.07 -2.19 15.73
CA HIS A 66 -4.37 -2.38 16.38
C HIS A 66 -4.54 -3.71 17.12
N HIS A 67 -3.56 -4.63 17.13
CA HIS A 67 -3.72 -5.96 17.76
C HIS A 67 -4.16 -5.92 19.23
N SER A 68 -3.81 -4.86 19.96
CA SER A 68 -4.15 -4.68 21.39
C SER A 68 -5.61 -4.31 21.62
N THR A 69 -6.29 -3.74 20.62
CA THR A 69 -7.69 -3.30 20.69
C THR A 69 -8.62 -4.18 19.87
N LEU A 70 -8.10 -4.79 18.79
CA LEU A 70 -8.87 -5.59 17.84
C LEU A 70 -9.31 -6.95 18.41
N PHE A 71 -8.63 -7.51 19.42
CA PHE A 71 -8.94 -8.84 19.95
C PHE A 71 -9.20 -8.82 21.45
N ARG A 72 -10.30 -9.48 21.86
CA ARG A 72 -10.65 -9.74 23.26
C ARG A 72 -11.03 -11.21 23.46
N PRO A 73 -10.36 -11.94 24.35
CA PRO A 73 -9.12 -11.57 25.05
C PRO A 73 -7.95 -11.30 24.07
N PRO A 74 -6.82 -10.72 24.53
CA PRO A 74 -5.64 -10.52 23.70
C PRO A 74 -5.16 -11.82 23.04
N LEU A 75 -4.52 -11.69 21.88
CA LEU A 75 -3.90 -12.84 21.22
C LEU A 75 -2.79 -13.46 22.09
N PRO A 76 -2.53 -14.77 21.97
CA PRO A 76 -1.42 -15.43 22.64
C PRO A 76 -0.07 -14.75 22.32
N LEU A 77 0.83 -14.72 23.31
CA LEU A 77 2.12 -14.01 23.21
C LEU A 77 2.95 -14.38 21.97
N HIS A 78 2.95 -15.66 21.57
CA HIS A 78 3.69 -16.08 20.39
C HIS A 78 3.18 -15.40 19.10
N LYS A 79 1.86 -15.21 18.94
CA LYS A 79 1.30 -14.48 17.78
C LYS A 79 1.64 -13.00 17.85
N LEU A 80 1.59 -12.40 19.05
CA LEU A 80 1.97 -11.00 19.25
C LEU A 80 3.43 -10.74 18.86
N HIS A 81 4.34 -11.61 19.30
CA HIS A 81 5.75 -11.52 18.93
C HIS A 81 5.95 -11.66 17.41
N THR A 82 5.23 -12.55 16.75
CA THR A 82 5.29 -12.68 15.28
C THR A 82 4.80 -11.41 14.58
N ILE A 83 3.66 -10.84 15.01
CA ILE A 83 3.13 -9.57 14.47
C ILE A 83 4.16 -8.45 14.61
N GLN A 84 4.84 -8.37 15.75
CA GLN A 84 5.84 -7.33 16.01
C GLN A 84 7.10 -7.50 15.16
N ARG A 85 7.59 -8.73 14.99
CA ARG A 85 8.89 -9.01 14.34
C ARG A 85 8.86 -9.07 12.82
N LEU A 86 7.73 -9.45 12.20
CA LEU A 86 7.64 -9.49 10.73
C LEU A 86 7.71 -8.07 10.14
N GLY A 87 8.46 -7.89 9.06
CA GLY A 87 8.55 -6.61 8.36
C GLY A 87 7.24 -6.25 7.64
N PHE A 88 6.89 -4.97 7.61
CA PHE A 88 5.81 -4.42 6.81
C PHE A 88 6.25 -3.03 6.34
N GLY A 89 6.43 -2.84 5.04
CA GLY A 89 7.00 -1.62 4.46
C GLY A 89 6.13 -1.03 3.36
N THR A 90 6.49 0.18 2.96
CA THR A 90 5.74 1.00 2.01
C THR A 90 6.39 0.96 0.63
N ASN A 91 5.57 0.79 -0.41
CA ASN A 91 5.96 0.85 -1.82
C ASN A 91 4.83 1.49 -2.63
N ASN A 92 5.06 2.68 -3.17
CA ASN A 92 4.09 3.47 -3.90
C ASN A 92 4.40 3.57 -5.39
N LYS A 93 3.37 3.98 -6.12
CA LYS A 93 3.41 4.28 -7.55
C LYS A 93 3.14 5.75 -7.77
N ILE A 94 3.89 6.35 -8.69
CA ILE A 94 3.65 7.72 -9.17
C ILE A 94 3.30 7.63 -10.65
N PHE A 95 2.06 7.92 -11.00
CA PHE A 95 1.63 7.94 -12.40
C PHE A 95 1.82 9.34 -12.98
N VAL A 96 2.50 9.43 -14.12
CA VAL A 96 2.77 10.71 -14.79
C VAL A 96 2.37 10.59 -16.25
N GLU A 97 1.49 11.48 -16.69
CA GLU A 97 0.98 11.56 -18.05
C GLU A 97 1.67 12.67 -18.83
N PHE A 98 1.91 12.43 -20.11
CA PHE A 98 2.50 13.38 -21.03
C PHE A 98 1.61 13.59 -22.25
N ASP A 99 1.63 14.81 -22.81
CA ASP A 99 0.93 15.10 -24.06
C ASP A 99 1.52 14.34 -25.25
N ALA A 100 2.84 14.08 -25.21
CA ALA A 100 3.57 13.30 -26.21
C ALA A 100 4.68 12.47 -25.54
N PRO A 101 5.01 11.27 -26.06
CA PRO A 101 6.07 10.46 -25.50
C PRO A 101 7.43 11.03 -25.95
N TRP A 102 8.34 11.19 -25.00
CA TRP A 102 9.74 11.55 -25.26
C TRP A 102 10.67 10.32 -25.22
N TRP A 103 10.12 9.14 -24.97
CA TRP A 103 10.80 7.85 -24.96
C TRP A 103 10.51 7.04 -26.22
N ASP A 104 11.38 6.08 -26.53
CA ASP A 104 11.24 5.21 -27.70
C ASP A 104 9.98 4.33 -27.65
N ALA A 105 9.43 4.00 -28.83
CA ALA A 105 8.18 3.25 -28.94
C ALA A 105 8.25 1.85 -28.32
N ASP A 106 9.42 1.21 -28.34
CA ASP A 106 9.72 -0.10 -27.74
C ASP A 106 10.25 -0.02 -26.30
N CYS A 107 10.40 1.19 -25.73
CA CYS A 107 10.77 1.37 -24.35
C CYS A 107 9.70 0.81 -23.40
N GLU A 108 10.12 -0.06 -22.48
CA GLU A 108 9.27 -0.63 -21.42
C GLU A 108 9.58 -0.06 -20.04
N VAL A 109 10.86 0.20 -19.76
CA VAL A 109 11.35 0.65 -18.45
C VAL A 109 12.47 1.67 -18.62
N ILE A 110 12.43 2.72 -17.80
CA ILE A 110 13.46 3.76 -17.70
C ILE A 110 14.05 3.67 -16.29
N HIS A 111 15.33 3.31 -16.18
CA HIS A 111 16.03 3.23 -14.90
C HIS A 111 16.78 4.54 -14.60
N LEU A 112 16.70 5.00 -13.35
CA LEU A 112 17.45 6.16 -12.88
C LEU A 112 18.70 5.70 -12.13
N ILE A 113 19.88 6.13 -12.58
CA ILE A 113 21.17 5.80 -11.96
C ILE A 113 21.83 7.10 -11.48
N TRP A 114 21.96 7.28 -10.17
CA TRP A 114 22.53 8.49 -9.58
C TRP A 114 24.07 8.40 -9.52
N GLU A 115 24.77 9.39 -10.08
CA GLU A 115 26.24 9.41 -10.11
C GLU A 115 26.88 9.53 -8.72
N ASP A 116 26.25 10.30 -7.81
CA ASP A 116 26.77 10.61 -6.47
C ASP A 116 26.34 9.58 -5.40
N GLU A 117 25.98 8.36 -5.79
CA GLU A 117 25.54 7.34 -4.84
C GLU A 117 26.76 6.64 -4.20
N ASP A 118 27.44 7.34 -3.28
CA ASP A 118 28.44 6.72 -2.40
C ASP A 118 27.73 5.68 -1.52
N ALA A 119 27.88 4.41 -1.90
CA ALA A 119 27.54 3.19 -1.17
C ALA A 119 26.38 3.29 -0.15
N MET A 120 25.18 2.88 -0.56
CA MET A 120 24.13 2.25 0.28
C MET A 120 24.11 2.72 1.75
N VAL A 121 23.89 4.02 1.98
CA VAL A 121 23.61 4.49 3.34
C VAL A 121 22.13 4.19 3.61
N ASP A 122 21.84 3.34 4.58
CA ASP A 122 20.48 2.95 4.99
C ASP A 122 19.61 4.16 5.42
N GLN A 123 20.23 5.32 5.62
CA GLN A 123 19.58 6.54 6.06
C GLN A 123 20.00 7.70 5.16
N VAL A 124 19.04 8.22 4.39
CA VAL A 124 19.18 9.50 3.71
C VAL A 124 19.12 10.60 4.78
N PRO A 125 20.21 11.37 5.03
CA PRO A 125 20.29 12.29 6.16
C PRO A 125 19.27 13.44 6.11
N ASP A 126 18.74 13.73 4.91
CA ASP A 126 17.75 14.76 4.65
C ASP A 126 16.69 14.26 3.64
N LEU A 127 15.62 13.67 4.18
CA LEU A 127 14.48 13.18 3.39
C LEU A 127 13.86 14.30 2.54
N GLN A 128 13.74 15.51 3.09
CA GLN A 128 13.13 16.63 2.39
C GLN A 128 13.86 16.97 1.09
N ARG A 129 15.19 16.87 1.08
CA ARG A 129 16.00 17.17 -0.12
C ARG A 129 16.25 15.99 -1.04
N SER A 130 16.07 14.76 -0.56
CA SER A 130 16.62 13.59 -1.24
C SER A 130 15.65 12.43 -1.41
N TRP A 131 14.39 12.54 -0.96
CA TRP A 131 13.39 11.47 -1.11
C TRP A 131 13.28 10.95 -2.55
N ILE A 132 13.32 11.89 -3.52
CA ILE A 132 13.17 11.59 -4.94
C ILE A 132 14.31 10.73 -5.49
N LYS A 133 15.47 10.68 -4.83
CA LYS A 133 16.57 9.80 -5.21
C LYS A 133 16.23 8.31 -5.05
N LYS A 134 15.25 7.98 -4.20
CA LYS A 134 14.78 6.61 -4.00
C LYS A 134 13.82 6.12 -5.09
N LEU A 135 13.43 7.01 -6.01
CA LEU A 135 12.69 6.64 -7.20
C LEU A 135 13.58 5.79 -8.11
N ILE A 136 13.27 4.50 -8.25
CA ILE A 136 14.13 3.55 -8.99
C ILE A 136 14.07 3.75 -10.52
N GLY A 137 12.99 4.39 -10.99
CA GLY A 137 12.69 4.49 -12.40
C GLY A 137 11.20 4.40 -12.69
N PHE A 138 10.89 4.32 -13.98
CA PHE A 138 9.55 4.33 -14.52
C PHE A 138 9.29 3.10 -15.38
N THR A 139 8.11 2.51 -15.25
CA THR A 139 7.56 1.57 -16.22
C THR A 139 6.65 2.31 -17.19
N VAL A 140 6.84 2.14 -18.49
CA VAL A 140 5.94 2.66 -19.52
C VAL A 140 4.68 1.80 -19.54
N LEU A 141 3.50 2.41 -19.40
CA LEU A 141 2.26 1.65 -19.49
C LEU A 141 1.91 1.33 -20.94
N LYS A 142 1.68 0.05 -21.20
CA LYS A 142 1.31 -0.50 -22.51
C LYS A 142 -0.02 -1.26 -22.42
N PRO A 143 -0.83 -1.28 -23.50
CA PRO A 143 -0.59 -0.64 -24.79
C PRO A 143 -0.91 0.86 -24.77
N THR A 144 -0.19 1.67 -25.55
CA THR A 144 -0.31 3.14 -25.58
C THR A 144 -1.70 3.59 -26.03
N GLU A 145 -2.37 2.81 -26.89
CA GLU A 145 -3.74 3.06 -27.35
C GLU A 145 -4.76 3.01 -26.20
N ARG A 146 -4.43 2.29 -25.12
CA ARG A 146 -5.30 2.15 -23.95
C ARG A 146 -4.94 3.13 -22.83
N TYR A 147 -3.66 3.36 -22.60
CA TYR A 147 -3.17 4.09 -21.43
C TYR A 147 -2.59 5.48 -21.75
N GLY A 148 -2.51 5.86 -23.02
CA GLY A 148 -1.85 7.09 -23.43
C GLY A 148 -0.33 7.05 -23.20
N HIS A 149 0.28 8.22 -23.03
CA HIS A 149 1.70 8.37 -22.73
C HIS A 149 1.92 8.44 -21.22
N LEU A 150 1.69 7.31 -20.55
CA LEU A 150 1.74 7.21 -19.09
C LEU A 150 2.98 6.44 -18.61
N LEU A 151 3.68 7.04 -17.66
CA LEU A 151 4.76 6.41 -16.90
C LEU A 151 4.28 6.07 -15.48
N CYS A 152 4.74 4.93 -14.94
CA CYS A 152 4.56 4.55 -13.55
C CYS A 152 5.92 4.50 -12.85
N GLY A 153 6.20 5.53 -12.06
CA GLY A 153 7.35 5.59 -11.16
C GLY A 153 7.16 4.70 -9.94
N TRP A 154 8.24 4.09 -9.45
CA TRP A 154 8.21 3.22 -8.28
C TRP A 154 9.13 3.74 -7.18
N ILE A 155 8.61 3.85 -5.96
CA ILE A 155 9.37 4.34 -4.80
C ILE A 155 8.98 3.54 -3.56
N ALA A 156 9.97 3.20 -2.73
CA ALA A 156 9.74 2.40 -1.52
C ALA A 156 10.51 2.97 -0.33
N GLY A 157 10.16 2.53 0.87
CA GLY A 157 10.81 2.93 2.12
C GLY A 157 10.27 4.22 2.72
N HIS A 158 11.05 4.83 3.62
CA HIS A 158 10.64 6.05 4.34
C HIS A 158 10.54 7.28 3.42
N GLU A 159 11.26 7.27 2.29
CA GLU A 159 11.14 8.26 1.23
C GLU A 159 9.78 8.21 0.55
N SER A 160 9.22 7.00 0.39
CA SER A 160 7.86 6.79 -0.11
C SER A 160 6.82 7.29 0.88
N GLU A 161 7.02 7.05 2.17
CA GLU A 161 6.15 7.55 3.25
C GLU A 161 6.22 9.09 3.35
N TYR A 162 7.40 9.67 3.18
CA TYR A 162 7.57 11.11 3.11
C TYR A 162 6.84 11.71 1.90
N MET A 163 6.96 11.07 0.73
CA MET A 163 6.25 11.49 -0.48
C MET A 163 4.73 11.55 -0.29
N GLU A 164 4.13 10.62 0.48
CA GLU A 164 2.68 10.66 0.80
C GLU A 164 2.26 11.91 1.60
N THR A 165 3.19 12.59 2.26
CA THR A 165 2.92 13.84 3.00
C THR A 165 2.94 15.09 2.12
N LEU A 166 3.46 14.99 0.90
CA LEU A 166 3.59 16.09 -0.04
C LEU A 166 2.29 16.32 -0.80
N SER A 167 2.09 17.55 -1.27
CA SER A 167 1.01 17.84 -2.22
C SER A 167 1.30 17.24 -3.61
N GLU A 168 0.23 16.98 -4.37
CA GLU A 168 0.36 16.50 -5.76
C GLU A 168 1.23 17.42 -6.62
N LEU A 169 1.15 18.74 -6.40
CA LEU A 169 1.96 19.74 -7.11
C LEU A 169 3.45 19.64 -6.78
N GLU A 170 3.80 19.37 -5.53
CA GLU A 170 5.20 19.17 -5.11
C GLU A 170 5.78 17.90 -5.73
N VAL A 171 5.04 16.79 -5.66
CA VAL A 171 5.45 15.52 -6.28
C VAL A 171 5.62 15.68 -7.79
N MET A 172 4.64 16.31 -8.47
CA MET A 172 4.71 16.56 -9.91
C MET A 172 5.93 17.42 -10.28
N ARG A 173 6.17 18.51 -9.54
CA ARG A 173 7.32 19.40 -9.77
C ARG A 173 8.63 18.63 -9.64
N ASP A 174 8.80 17.89 -8.55
CA ASP A 174 10.05 17.21 -8.24
C ASP A 174 10.32 16.05 -9.23
N VAL A 175 9.29 15.30 -9.60
CA VAL A 175 9.38 14.25 -10.63
C VAL A 175 9.71 14.84 -12.00
N THR A 176 9.08 15.95 -12.38
CA THR A 176 9.39 16.64 -13.65
C THR A 176 10.84 17.13 -13.69
N GLN A 177 11.34 17.68 -12.58
CA GLN A 177 12.74 18.09 -12.46
C GLN A 177 13.70 16.91 -12.58
N VAL A 178 13.37 15.75 -11.99
CA VAL A 178 14.18 14.54 -12.14
C VAL A 178 14.19 14.05 -13.57
N ILE A 179 13.03 13.97 -14.24
CA ILE A 179 12.98 13.55 -15.64
C ILE A 179 13.87 14.47 -16.49
N ARG A 180 13.69 15.79 -16.39
CA ARG A 180 14.53 16.79 -17.07
C ARG A 180 16.02 16.60 -16.83
N ARG A 181 16.41 16.35 -15.58
CA ARG A 181 17.81 16.15 -15.20
C ARG A 181 18.42 14.93 -15.89
N PHE A 182 17.66 13.84 -16.01
CA PHE A 182 18.17 12.57 -16.54
C PHE A 182 18.06 12.44 -18.06
N THR A 183 17.09 13.11 -18.68
CA THR A 183 16.89 13.05 -20.14
C THR A 183 17.63 14.17 -20.88
N GLY A 184 18.03 15.24 -20.19
CA GLY A 184 18.65 16.42 -20.81
C GLY A 184 17.68 17.27 -21.64
N GLU A 185 16.42 16.87 -21.77
CA GLU A 185 15.37 17.57 -22.50
C GLU A 185 14.05 17.59 -21.71
N LEU A 186 13.47 18.79 -21.59
CA LEU A 186 12.03 19.13 -21.48
C LEU A 186 11.82 20.65 -21.30
#